data_AF-A0A7K4H4B6-F1
#
_entry.id   AF-A0A7K4H4B6-F1
#
_cell.length_a   1.000
_cell.length_b   1.000
_cell.length_c   1.000
_cell.angle_alpha   90.00
_cell.angle_beta   90.00
_cell.angle_gamma   90.00
#
_symmetry.space_group_name_H-M   'P 1'
#
loop_
_entity.id
_entity.type
_entity.pdbx_description
1 polymer ?
#
loop_
_entity_poly.entity_id
_entity_poly.type
_entity_poly.pdbx_seq_one_letter_code
_entity_poly.pdbx_strand_id
1 'polypeptide(L)'
;MQLALLYFNTIVGPEIYFSHPGSILEKVGRKMLGFFDLDMSDKFFEVSLIEEDLKMTNLYFEITSCWARGNKEMLMLSVIIDKNFNSELFYDTLKDYSFKIMSIVNLYKAFYTKGYLKEDDPEIDLKVKELYQILLKCYDELGVNLKEKIEDEKIIKKFKKFEW
;
A
#
# COMPACT_ATOMS: atom_id res chain seq x y z
N MET A 1 -12.68 1.21 -2.71
CA MET A 1 -11.35 1.26 -2.10
C MET A 1 -10.51 0.16 -2.74
N GLN A 2 -9.26 0.45 -3.07
CA GLN A 2 -8.24 -0.52 -3.47
C GLN A 2 -6.99 -0.31 -2.62
N LEU A 3 -6.25 -1.38 -2.37
CA LEU A 3 -4.92 -1.40 -1.76
C LEU A 3 -3.90 -1.83 -2.81
N ALA A 4 -2.77 -1.16 -2.85
CA ALA A 4 -1.64 -1.51 -3.69
C ALA A 4 -0.35 -1.57 -2.88
N LEU A 5 0.56 -2.45 -3.27
CA LEU A 5 1.96 -2.40 -2.85
C LEU A 5 2.80 -2.12 -4.09
N LEU A 6 3.55 -1.04 -4.05
CA LEU A 6 4.59 -0.77 -5.04
C LEU A 6 5.95 -1.19 -4.49
N TYR A 7 6.81 -1.60 -5.40
CA TYR A 7 8.18 -2.02 -5.14
C TYR A 7 9.10 -1.38 -6.16
N PHE A 8 10.24 -0.85 -5.70
CA PHE A 8 11.29 -0.40 -6.59
C PHE A 8 12.26 -1.54 -6.91
N ASN A 9 12.11 -2.14 -8.08
CA ASN A 9 13.06 -3.13 -8.57
C ASN A 9 14.31 -2.41 -9.10
N THR A 10 15.49 -2.69 -8.54
CA THR A 10 16.72 -1.98 -8.93
C THR A 10 17.17 -2.22 -10.38
N ILE A 11 16.64 -3.27 -11.05
CA ILE A 11 16.97 -3.62 -12.44
C ILE A 11 15.92 -3.05 -13.40
N VAL A 12 14.64 -3.14 -13.04
CA VAL A 12 13.51 -2.81 -13.94
C VAL A 12 12.96 -1.40 -13.68
N GLY A 13 13.10 -0.90 -12.45
CA GLY A 13 12.46 0.32 -11.96
C GLY A 13 11.23 0.03 -11.08
N PRO A 14 10.42 1.06 -10.80
CA PRO A 14 9.23 0.91 -9.97
C PRO A 14 8.18 0.03 -10.65
N GLU A 15 7.58 -0.89 -9.88
CA GLU A 15 6.47 -1.73 -10.32
C GLU A 15 5.34 -1.77 -9.28
N ILE A 16 4.11 -1.97 -9.76
CA ILE A 16 2.98 -2.32 -8.90
C ILE A 16 3.06 -3.83 -8.67
N TYR A 17 3.59 -4.21 -7.52
CA TYR A 17 3.82 -5.60 -7.16
C TYR A 17 2.52 -6.31 -6.76
N PHE A 18 1.64 -5.60 -6.05
CA PHE A 18 0.34 -6.12 -5.62
C PHE A 18 -0.76 -5.07 -5.79
N SER A 19 -1.97 -5.52 -6.10
CA SER A 19 -3.19 -4.71 -6.12
C SER A 19 -4.41 -5.53 -5.73
N HIS A 20 -5.30 -4.95 -4.95
CA HIS A 20 -6.56 -5.58 -4.56
C HIS A 20 -7.66 -4.55 -4.23
N PRO A 21 -8.92 -4.76 -4.60
CA PRO A 21 -9.41 -5.80 -5.51
C PRO A 21 -9.07 -5.47 -6.96
N GLY A 22 -8.69 -6.51 -7.72
CA GLY A 22 -8.39 -6.39 -9.15
C GLY A 22 -7.13 -5.59 -9.46
N SER A 23 -7.00 -5.19 -10.72
CA SER A 23 -5.90 -4.36 -11.21
C SER A 23 -6.18 -2.86 -11.02
N ILE A 24 -5.10 -2.09 -10.90
CA ILE A 24 -5.16 -0.62 -10.89
C ILE A 24 -5.38 -0.13 -12.31
N LEU A 25 -6.22 0.89 -12.47
CA LEU A 25 -6.43 1.55 -13.75
C LEU A 25 -5.10 2.07 -14.31
N GLU A 26 -4.78 1.77 -15.58
CA GLU A 26 -3.44 2.01 -16.16
C GLU A 26 -2.95 3.45 -16.01
N LYS A 27 -3.82 4.45 -16.20
CA LYS A 27 -3.47 5.87 -16.02
C LYS A 27 -3.14 6.21 -14.56
N VAL A 28 -3.82 5.60 -13.60
CA VAL A 28 -3.54 5.74 -12.17
C VAL A 28 -2.21 5.06 -11.85
N GLY A 29 -2.03 3.83 -12.35
CA GLY A 29 -0.80 3.07 -12.14
C GLY A 29 0.43 3.81 -12.65
N ARG A 30 0.39 4.39 -13.85
CA ARG A 30 1.49 5.22 -14.39
C ARG A 30 1.86 6.40 -13.48
N LYS A 31 0.85 7.09 -12.92
CA LYS A 31 1.09 8.18 -11.95
C LYS A 31 1.75 7.64 -10.67
N MET A 32 1.30 6.50 -10.16
CA MET A 32 1.84 5.90 -8.94
C MET A 32 3.31 5.48 -9.07
N LEU A 33 3.71 4.94 -10.22
CA LEU A 33 5.10 4.56 -10.47
C LEU A 33 6.06 5.76 -10.41
N GLY A 34 5.60 6.95 -10.82
CA GLY A 34 6.39 8.18 -10.74
C GLY A 34 6.62 8.70 -9.31
N PHE A 35 6.00 8.11 -8.29
CA PHE A 35 6.17 8.57 -6.90
C PHE A 35 7.55 8.22 -6.32
N PHE A 36 8.24 7.22 -6.86
CA PHE A 36 9.62 6.93 -6.46
C PHE A 36 10.63 7.98 -6.93
N ASP A 37 10.27 8.79 -7.94
CA ASP A 37 11.12 9.87 -8.43
C ASP A 37 10.94 11.17 -7.63
N LEU A 38 9.92 11.23 -6.76
CA LEU A 38 9.66 12.38 -5.92
C LEU A 38 10.64 12.38 -4.74
N ASP A 39 11.40 13.46 -4.59
CA ASP A 39 12.24 13.71 -3.41
C ASP A 39 11.32 14.09 -2.23
N MET A 40 10.68 13.09 -1.64
CA MET A 40 9.70 13.27 -0.57
C MET A 40 10.41 13.17 0.78
N SER A 41 10.46 14.27 1.53
CA SER A 41 10.87 14.26 2.94
C SER A 41 9.93 13.40 3.80
N ASP A 42 8.66 13.32 3.38
CA ASP A 42 7.57 12.74 4.16
C ASP A 42 7.26 11.33 3.68
N LYS A 43 7.29 10.39 4.62
CA LYS A 43 6.95 8.97 4.36
C LYS A 43 5.46 8.77 4.11
N PHE A 44 4.61 9.66 4.60
CA PHE A 44 3.16 9.57 4.44
C PHE A 44 2.66 10.80 3.70
N PHE A 45 1.96 10.60 2.58
CA PHE A 45 1.49 11.69 1.76
C PHE A 45 0.24 11.29 0.97
N GLU A 46 -0.49 12.29 0.51
CA GLU A 46 -1.68 12.10 -0.32
C GLU A 46 -1.54 12.74 -1.70
N VAL A 47 -2.16 12.12 -2.69
CA VAL A 47 -2.25 12.64 -4.06
C VAL A 47 -3.70 12.59 -4.50
N SER A 48 -4.27 13.75 -4.80
CA SER A 48 -5.62 13.86 -5.35
C SER A 48 -5.60 13.78 -6.87
N LEU A 49 -6.38 12.85 -7.41
CA LEU A 49 -6.54 12.62 -8.84
C LEU A 49 -7.87 13.22 -9.31
N ILE A 50 -7.85 14.51 -9.62
CA ILE A 50 -9.04 15.33 -9.91
C ILE A 50 -9.86 14.74 -11.09
N GLU A 51 -9.19 14.33 -12.16
CA GLU A 51 -9.85 13.77 -13.36
C GLU A 51 -10.49 12.39 -13.11
N GLU A 52 -9.99 11.65 -12.12
CA GLU A 52 -10.48 10.32 -11.76
C GLU A 52 -11.51 10.35 -10.62
N ASP A 53 -11.69 11.50 -9.96
CA ASP A 53 -12.43 11.63 -8.70
C ASP A 53 -11.89 10.75 -7.56
N LEU A 54 -10.60 10.43 -7.64
CA LEU A 54 -9.92 9.55 -6.69
C LEU A 54 -8.91 10.30 -5.82
N LYS A 55 -8.61 9.73 -4.69
CA LYS A 55 -7.47 10.09 -3.84
C LYS A 55 -6.64 8.86 -3.55
N MET A 56 -5.33 9.08 -3.49
CA MET A 56 -4.35 8.09 -3.11
C MET A 56 -3.67 8.52 -1.82
N THR A 57 -3.66 7.63 -0.85
CA THR A 57 -2.95 7.80 0.42
C THR A 57 -1.79 6.82 0.43
N ASN A 58 -0.57 7.34 0.51
CA ASN A 58 0.65 6.56 0.31
C ASN A 58 1.48 6.56 1.59
N LEU A 59 2.03 5.39 1.92
CA LEU A 59 3.02 5.23 2.98
C LEU A 59 4.26 4.54 2.41
N TYR A 60 5.34 5.30 2.30
CA TYR A 60 6.68 4.83 1.95
C TYR A 60 7.41 4.24 3.15
N PHE A 61 8.08 3.11 2.94
CA PHE A 61 8.95 2.49 3.93
C PHE A 61 10.00 1.61 3.25
N GLU A 62 11.00 1.22 4.02
CA GLU A 62 12.09 0.37 3.54
C GLU A 62 12.14 -0.91 4.37
N ILE A 63 12.50 -2.02 3.74
CA ILE A 63 12.82 -3.27 4.43
C ILE A 63 14.28 -3.64 4.20
N THR A 64 14.91 -4.30 5.17
CA THR A 64 16.27 -4.80 5.00
C THR A 64 16.31 -5.93 3.98
N SER A 65 17.30 -5.89 3.09
CA SER A 65 17.52 -6.91 2.06
C SER A 65 19.00 -7.17 1.86
N CYS A 66 19.42 -8.42 1.94
CA CYS A 66 20.79 -8.79 1.63
C CYS A 66 21.05 -8.87 0.12
N TRP A 67 20.01 -8.82 -0.70
CA TRP A 67 20.11 -8.94 -2.16
C TRP A 67 20.03 -7.58 -2.87
N ALA A 68 19.51 -6.55 -2.19
CA ALA A 68 19.45 -5.20 -2.73
C ALA A 68 20.77 -4.45 -2.59
N ARG A 69 21.08 -3.63 -3.60
CA ARG A 69 22.15 -2.64 -3.51
C ARG A 69 21.80 -1.60 -2.44
N GLY A 70 22.68 -1.42 -1.46
CA GLY A 70 22.42 -0.54 -0.31
C GLY A 70 21.68 -1.24 0.85
N ASN A 71 21.52 -2.56 0.76
CA ASN A 71 20.94 -3.43 1.78
C ASN A 71 19.47 -3.17 2.13
N LYS A 72 18.71 -2.54 1.22
CA LYS A 72 17.34 -2.13 1.46
C LYS A 72 16.47 -2.24 0.21
N GLU A 73 15.24 -2.74 0.37
CA GLU A 73 14.19 -2.58 -0.64
C GLU A 73 13.33 -1.36 -0.32
N MET A 74 12.88 -0.66 -1.36
CA MET A 74 11.97 0.46 -1.23
C MET A 74 10.55 0.01 -1.56
N LEU A 75 9.62 0.26 -0.64
CA LEU A 75 8.23 -0.16 -0.73
C LEU A 75 7.29 1.00 -0.47
N MET A 76 6.10 0.92 -1.06
CA MET A 76 5.04 1.90 -0.82
C MET A 76 3.70 1.18 -0.74
N LEU A 77 3.01 1.32 0.40
CA LEU A 77 1.62 0.92 0.52
C LEU A 77 0.72 2.09 0.12
N SER A 78 -0.22 1.84 -0.78
CA SER A 78 -1.11 2.87 -1.31
C SER A 78 -2.57 2.46 -1.21
N VAL A 79 -3.39 3.30 -0.61
CA VAL A 79 -4.86 3.17 -0.62
C VAL A 79 -5.43 4.09 -1.67
N ILE A 80 -6.23 3.55 -2.57
CA ILE A 80 -6.93 4.29 -3.63
C ILE A 80 -8.42 4.28 -3.31
N ILE A 81 -9.01 5.45 -3.15
CA ILE A 81 -10.41 5.59 -2.76
C ILE A 81 -11.02 6.86 -3.36
N ASP A 82 -12.34 6.98 -3.27
CA ASP A 82 -13.07 8.21 -3.59
C ASP A 82 -12.46 9.42 -2.85
N LYS A 83 -12.35 10.56 -3.55
CA LYS A 83 -11.65 11.75 -3.03
C LYS A 83 -12.22 12.31 -1.72
N ASN A 84 -13.47 12.01 -1.39
CA ASN A 84 -14.17 12.61 -0.26
C ASN A 84 -13.79 12.00 1.10
N PHE A 85 -13.05 10.90 1.14
CA PHE A 85 -12.60 10.28 2.39
C PHE A 85 -11.37 10.96 2.97
N ASN A 86 -11.25 11.08 4.30
CA ASN A 86 -10.04 11.60 4.93
C ASN A 86 -8.91 10.55 4.91
N SER A 87 -7.70 10.94 4.49
CA SER A 87 -6.52 10.06 4.40
C SER A 87 -6.01 9.62 5.77
N GLU A 88 -6.22 10.44 6.81
CA GLU A 88 -5.80 10.12 8.18
C GLU A 88 -6.48 8.84 8.71
N LEU A 89 -7.65 8.49 8.17
CA LEU A 89 -8.37 7.26 8.52
C LEU A 89 -7.57 5.99 8.24
N PHE A 90 -6.61 6.07 7.33
CA PHE A 90 -5.81 4.93 6.90
C PHE A 90 -4.40 4.93 7.50
N TYR A 91 -3.97 6.03 8.12
CA TYR A 91 -2.58 6.20 8.56
C TYR A 91 -2.16 5.12 9.54
N ASP A 92 -2.93 4.92 10.61
CA ASP A 92 -2.57 3.97 11.68
C ASP A 92 -2.54 2.53 11.15
N THR A 93 -3.54 2.14 10.35
CA THR A 93 -3.56 0.80 9.72
C THR A 93 -2.37 0.62 8.78
N LEU A 94 -2.10 1.57 7.88
CA LEU A 94 -0.96 1.46 6.96
C LEU A 94 0.37 1.40 7.71
N LYS A 95 0.51 2.19 8.77
CA LYS A 95 1.69 2.19 9.63
C LYS A 95 1.88 0.86 10.32
N ASP A 96 0.84 0.31 10.93
CA ASP A 96 0.89 -0.98 11.60
C ASP A 96 1.26 -2.11 10.64
N TYR A 97 0.67 -2.12 9.44
CA TYR A 97 1.00 -3.11 8.42
C TYR A 97 2.40 -2.91 7.83
N SER A 98 2.89 -1.67 7.72
CA SER A 98 4.28 -1.44 7.34
C SER A 98 5.25 -2.04 8.36
N PHE A 99 4.98 -1.91 9.66
CA PHE A 99 5.80 -2.52 10.71
C PHE A 99 5.69 -4.04 10.72
N LYS A 100 4.49 -4.60 10.52
CA LYS A 100 4.30 -6.06 10.37
C LYS A 100 5.14 -6.59 9.21
N ILE A 101 5.10 -5.93 8.05
CA ILE A 101 5.91 -6.28 6.86
C ILE A 101 7.41 -6.16 7.17
N MET A 102 7.86 -5.06 7.76
CA MET A 102 9.27 -4.84 8.12
C MET A 102 9.83 -5.86 9.11
N SER A 103 8.96 -6.44 9.95
CA SER A 103 9.37 -7.40 10.99
C SER A 103 9.53 -8.83 10.48
N ILE A 104 9.14 -9.11 9.23
CA ILE A 104 9.24 -10.47 8.68
C ILE A 104 10.65 -10.73 8.19
N VAL A 105 11.29 -11.71 8.82
CA VAL A 105 12.62 -12.18 8.43
C VAL A 105 12.60 -12.64 6.97
N ASN A 106 13.60 -12.17 6.21
CA ASN A 106 13.82 -12.50 4.80
C ASN A 106 12.65 -12.16 3.87
N LEU A 107 11.75 -11.24 4.23
CA LEU A 107 10.62 -10.88 3.36
C LEU A 107 11.05 -10.38 1.99
N TYR A 108 12.21 -9.73 1.90
CA TYR A 108 12.75 -9.22 0.64
C TYR A 108 12.79 -10.29 -0.47
N LYS A 109 12.94 -11.57 -0.12
CA LYS A 109 12.93 -12.69 -1.07
C LYS A 109 11.65 -12.77 -1.90
N ALA A 110 10.51 -12.28 -1.37
CA ALA A 110 9.24 -12.24 -2.11
C ALA A 110 9.34 -11.44 -3.42
N PHE A 111 10.27 -10.48 -3.51
CA PHE A 111 10.41 -9.61 -4.67
C PHE A 111 11.29 -10.18 -5.79
N TYR A 112 11.81 -11.39 -5.64
CA TYR A 112 12.78 -12.00 -6.57
C TYR A 112 12.25 -13.20 -7.37
N THR A 113 10.93 -13.31 -7.52
CA THR A 113 10.25 -14.40 -8.25
C THR A 113 10.53 -14.44 -9.77
N LYS A 114 10.94 -13.31 -10.38
CA LYS A 114 11.07 -13.17 -11.85
C LYS A 114 12.46 -13.50 -12.40
N GLY A 115 13.31 -14.21 -11.66
CA GLY A 115 14.47 -14.92 -12.22
C GLY A 115 15.69 -14.07 -12.59
N TYR A 116 15.80 -12.83 -12.13
CA TYR A 116 17.03 -12.04 -12.28
C TYR A 116 18.17 -12.53 -11.38
N LEU A 117 17.82 -13.12 -10.24
CA LEU A 117 18.72 -13.84 -9.35
C LEU A 117 18.18 -15.28 -9.28
N LYS A 118 18.66 -16.17 -10.14
CA LYS A 118 18.34 -17.60 -10.05
C LYS A 118 19.12 -18.21 -8.89
N GLU A 119 18.63 -18.00 -7.68
CA GLU A 119 18.83 -18.98 -6.62
C GLU A 119 17.51 -19.72 -6.49
N ASP A 120 17.56 -21.06 -6.60
CA ASP A 120 16.42 -21.95 -6.39
C ASP A 120 16.14 -21.99 -4.87
N ASP A 121 15.74 -20.83 -4.32
CA ASP A 121 15.53 -20.62 -2.90
C ASP A 121 14.06 -20.94 -2.57
N PRO A 122 13.81 -22.04 -1.84
CA PRO A 122 12.45 -22.47 -1.50
C PRO A 122 11.71 -21.47 -0.60
N GLU A 123 12.42 -20.52 0.04
CA GLU A 123 11.78 -19.47 0.84
C GLU A 123 11.05 -18.43 -0.03
N ILE A 124 11.38 -18.28 -1.32
CA ILE A 124 10.74 -17.27 -2.18
C ILE A 124 9.23 -17.46 -2.19
N ASP A 125 8.74 -18.65 -2.53
CA ASP A 125 7.30 -18.94 -2.59
C ASP A 125 6.61 -18.81 -1.23
N LEU A 126 7.32 -19.15 -0.14
CA LEU A 126 6.81 -18.99 1.21
C LEU A 126 6.63 -17.51 1.56
N LYS A 127 7.63 -16.67 1.21
CA LYS A 127 7.61 -15.23 1.51
C LYS A 127 6.61 -14.48 0.65
N VAL A 128 6.40 -14.90 -0.60
CA VAL A 128 5.31 -14.38 -1.46
C VAL A 128 3.96 -14.64 -0.80
N LYS A 129 3.70 -15.88 -0.36
CA LYS A 129 2.44 -16.24 0.30
C LYS A 129 2.24 -15.45 1.60
N GLU A 130 3.28 -15.34 2.42
CA GLU A 130 3.25 -14.60 3.67
C GLU A 130 2.94 -13.10 3.44
N LEU A 131 3.62 -12.48 2.46
CA LEU A 131 3.36 -11.09 2.07
C LEU A 131 1.91 -10.89 1.62
N TYR A 132 1.41 -11.75 0.73
CA TYR A 132 0.04 -11.65 0.21
C TYR A 132 -1.00 -11.79 1.34
N GLN A 133 -0.79 -12.72 2.27
CA GLN A 133 -1.70 -12.88 3.41
C GLN A 133 -1.77 -11.62 4.27
N ILE A 134 -0.64 -10.96 4.50
CA ILE A 134 -0.59 -9.72 5.29
C ILE A 134 -1.24 -8.56 4.54
N LEU A 135 -1.03 -8.44 3.23
CA LEU A 135 -1.66 -7.41 2.41
C LEU A 135 -3.20 -7.59 2.34
N LEU A 136 -3.68 -8.83 2.27
CA LEU A 136 -5.12 -9.11 2.30
C LEU A 136 -5.73 -8.74 3.65
N LYS A 137 -5.07 -9.10 4.76
CA LYS A 137 -5.51 -8.68 6.11
C LYS A 137 -5.53 -7.16 6.26
N CYS A 138 -4.53 -6.47 5.71
CA CYS A 138 -4.48 -5.00 5.66
C CYS A 138 -5.72 -4.45 4.95
N TYR A 139 -6.03 -4.97 3.77
CA TYR A 139 -7.21 -4.55 3.01
C TYR A 139 -8.51 -4.77 3.79
N ASP A 140 -8.67 -5.94 4.42
CA ASP A 140 -9.86 -6.27 5.20
C ASP A 140 -10.03 -5.31 6.39
N GLU A 141 -8.95 -5.03 7.12
CA GLU A 141 -8.95 -4.12 8.27
C GLU A 141 -9.25 -2.68 7.87
N LEU A 142 -8.66 -2.19 6.77
CA LEU A 142 -9.01 -0.91 6.16
C LEU A 142 -10.51 -0.85 5.82
N GLY A 143 -11.07 -1.95 5.32
CA GLY A 143 -12.48 -2.07 4.98
C GLY A 143 -13.41 -2.03 6.20
N VAL A 144 -12.99 -2.59 7.33
CA VAL A 144 -13.72 -2.52 8.62
C VAL A 144 -13.70 -1.09 9.14
N ASN A 145 -12.52 -0.48 9.24
CA ASN A 145 -12.34 0.89 9.75
C ASN A 145 -13.14 1.91 8.93
N LEU A 146 -13.18 1.72 7.60
CA LEU A 146 -13.96 2.56 6.71
C LEU A 146 -15.48 2.43 6.97
N LYS A 147 -15.99 1.21 7.20
CA LYS A 147 -17.42 0.98 7.47
C LYS A 147 -17.85 1.61 8.79
N GLU A 148 -17.07 1.40 9.85
CA GLU A 148 -17.34 1.96 11.18
C GLU A 148 -17.43 3.49 11.12
N LYS A 149 -16.51 4.15 10.39
CA LYS A 149 -16.55 5.61 10.23
C LYS A 149 -17.74 6.12 9.43
N ILE A 150 -18.15 5.41 8.38
CA ILE A 150 -19.36 5.76 7.61
C ILE A 150 -20.62 5.63 8.49
N GLU A 151 -20.67 4.62 9.37
CA GLU A 151 -21.78 4.43 10.30
C GLU A 151 -21.83 5.54 11.36
N ASP A 152 -20.69 5.90 11.96
CA ASP A 152 -20.57 7.02 12.89
C ASP A 152 -21.12 8.32 12.29
N GLU A 153 -20.74 8.65 11.05
CA GLU A 153 -21.20 9.87 10.38
C GLU A 153 -22.71 9.87 10.10
N LYS A 154 -23.28 8.71 9.73
CA LYS A 154 -24.74 8.58 9.53
C LYS A 154 -25.49 8.79 10.84
N ILE A 155 -24.96 8.26 11.94
CA ILE A 155 -25.53 8.43 13.27
C ILE A 155 -25.51 9.92 13.66
N ILE A 156 -24.37 10.60 13.51
CA ILE A 156 -24.24 12.04 13.81
C ILE A 156 -25.23 12.89 12.98
N LYS A 157 -25.34 12.62 11.67
CA LYS A 157 -26.29 13.33 10.78
C LYS A 157 -27.74 13.09 11.19
N LYS A 158 -28.06 11.90 11.72
CA LYS A 158 -29.39 11.60 12.26
C LYS A 158 -29.66 12.43 13.51
N PHE A 159 -28.75 12.47 14.48
CA PHE A 159 -28.93 13.26 15.71
C PHE A 159 -29.04 14.77 15.44
N LYS A 160 -28.24 15.34 14.54
CA LYS A 160 -28.36 16.76 14.14
C LYS A 160 -29.69 17.13 13.47
N LYS A 161 -30.42 16.16 12.90
CA LYS A 161 -31.78 16.40 12.37
C LYS A 161 -32.87 16.43 13.45
N PHE A 162 -32.56 15.97 14.66
CA PHE A 162 -33.52 15.90 15.78
C PHE A 162 -33.34 17.02 16.81
N GLU A 163 -32.32 17.86 16.68
CA GLU A 163 -32.20 19.10 17.46
C GLU A 163 -33.00 20.21 16.76
N TRP A 164 -34.24 20.42 17.23
CA TRP A 164 -35.11 21.56 16.92
C TRP A 164 -35.19 22.50 18.12
#